data_AF-A0AAR5PD78-F1
#
_entry.id   AF-A0AAR5PD78-F1
#
_cell.length_a   1.000
_cell.length_b   1.000
_cell.length_c   1.000
_cell.angle_alpha   90.00
_cell.angle_beta   90.00
_cell.angle_gamma   90.00
#
_symmetry.space_group_name_H-M   'P 1'
#
loop_
_entity.id
_entity.type
_entity.pdbx_description
1 polymer ?
#
loop_
_entity_poly.entity_id
_entity_poly.type
_entity_poly.pdbx_seq_one_letter_code
_entity_poly.pdbx_strand_id
1 'polypeptide(L)'
;MHRFCHFSPHHYNSIMAKLPLNSSIKLTGDGVMMRFSAILVRALFIFCLPVGSQLADESATTLPTPMDTTQPPIGPFSVEILAIFVPPGISNAVQVVWGGDGVPNGANLTYGVYFGSEDGDLEYPKLTTPNVSALIIDLEYCTKYNFAVTVLDGGATSDTVKINPNTVRTVITGAEQLAPPLNLTVDLEARAQPCINIRWSAACPTVTAPVGYVVSVLDKKLAKYKVLTLPPTQRSDLVYRLPVQYDDILEIRVSSTFPGSKAVGPVEYQVPAQLQPFKVRVTVNEEDGAFVIYWAEPFVPLMVGRYYYQVFVYPGQDLEAPYEKYYVTRPVIVYKGERGEYTFSVNLATQDRKHVSKVTAPIYANINGETYRLNATFSQTPDR
;
A
#
# COMPACT_ATOMS: atom_id res chain seq x y z
N MET A 1 2.98 26.77 -30.86
CA MET A 1 2.36 25.42 -30.93
C MET A 1 2.49 24.75 -29.57
N HIS A 2 1.46 24.85 -28.72
CA HIS A 2 1.41 24.16 -27.42
C HIS A 2 0.65 22.85 -27.59
N ARG A 3 1.33 21.71 -27.40
CA ARG A 3 0.68 20.40 -27.32
C ARG A 3 0.45 20.07 -25.85
N PHE A 4 -0.81 20.06 -25.46
CA PHE A 4 -1.29 19.47 -24.22
C PHE A 4 -1.05 17.96 -24.23
N CYS A 5 -0.68 17.39 -23.09
CA CYS A 5 -0.60 15.94 -22.91
C CYS A 5 -2.02 15.37 -22.92
N HIS A 6 -2.34 14.58 -23.94
CA HIS A 6 -3.61 13.86 -24.06
C HIS A 6 -3.64 12.68 -23.09
N PHE A 7 -4.73 12.60 -22.31
CA PHE A 7 -5.18 11.36 -21.66
C PHE A 7 -5.82 10.46 -22.73
N SER A 8 -5.50 9.16 -22.69
CA SER A 8 -6.20 8.12 -23.44
C SER A 8 -6.88 7.17 -22.45
N PRO A 9 -8.20 6.97 -22.53
CA PRO A 9 -8.88 5.88 -21.86
C PRO A 9 -9.43 4.90 -22.91
N HIS A 10 -8.87 3.70 -23.00
CA HIS A 10 -9.51 2.57 -23.69
C HIS A 10 -9.65 1.40 -22.72
N HIS A 11 -10.85 1.25 -22.16
CA HIS A 11 -11.67 0.04 -22.16
C HIS A 11 -12.67 0.09 -20.99
N TYR A 12 -13.90 0.52 -21.28
CA TYR A 12 -15.07 0.10 -20.52
C TYR A 12 -16.20 -0.13 -21.51
N ASN A 13 -16.69 -1.37 -21.56
CA ASN A 13 -17.85 -1.74 -22.36
C ASN A 13 -19.13 -1.26 -21.68
N SER A 14 -20.01 -0.80 -22.56
CA SER A 14 -21.32 -0.19 -22.35
C SER A 14 -22.35 -1.15 -21.74
N ILE A 15 -23.14 -0.66 -20.79
CA ILE A 15 -24.58 -0.91 -20.75
C ILE A 15 -25.28 0.43 -20.53
N MET A 16 -26.07 0.83 -21.54
CA MET A 16 -26.91 2.02 -21.55
C MET A 16 -28.07 1.93 -20.54
N ALA A 17 -28.35 3.04 -19.88
CA ALA A 17 -29.71 3.48 -19.60
C ALA A 17 -29.80 5.00 -19.80
N LYS A 18 -30.58 5.38 -20.83
CA LYS A 18 -30.99 6.77 -21.13
C LYS A 18 -31.88 7.29 -20.01
N LEU A 19 -31.81 8.60 -19.72
CA LEU A 19 -32.94 9.54 -19.48
C LEU A 19 -32.36 10.98 -19.31
N PRO A 20 -33.16 12.05 -19.53
CA PRO A 20 -32.72 13.22 -20.30
C PRO A 20 -32.26 14.45 -19.49
N LEU A 21 -31.59 15.34 -20.22
CA LEU A 21 -31.25 16.73 -19.90
C LEU A 21 -32.49 17.58 -19.56
N ASN A 22 -32.46 18.27 -18.41
CA ASN A 22 -32.63 19.73 -18.30
C ASN A 22 -32.81 20.15 -16.83
N SER A 23 -31.90 20.98 -16.31
CA SER A 23 -32.25 22.23 -15.61
C SER A 23 -30.99 22.88 -15.03
N SER A 24 -30.65 24.03 -15.58
CA SER A 24 -29.76 25.02 -14.98
C SER A 24 -30.42 25.67 -13.77
N ILE A 25 -29.77 25.66 -12.60
CA ILE A 25 -30.18 26.47 -11.45
C ILE A 25 -28.96 27.25 -10.94
N LYS A 26 -29.05 28.58 -11.03
CA LYS A 26 -28.19 29.55 -10.34
C LYS A 26 -28.57 29.55 -8.86
N LEU A 27 -27.59 29.48 -7.96
CA LEU A 27 -27.79 29.65 -6.52
C LEU A 27 -27.25 31.01 -6.07
N THR A 28 -28.14 31.81 -5.48
CA THR A 28 -27.84 33.00 -4.70
C THR A 28 -28.61 32.90 -3.39
N GLY A 29 -27.91 33.12 -2.26
CA GLY A 29 -28.47 33.72 -1.04
C GLY A 29 -29.26 32.83 -0.07
N ASP A 30 -28.63 32.60 1.08
CA ASP A 30 -29.20 32.60 2.44
C ASP A 30 -30.30 31.59 2.85
N GLY A 31 -29.83 30.57 3.58
CA GLY A 31 -30.29 30.22 4.93
C GLY A 31 -31.77 30.01 5.21
N VAL A 32 -32.23 28.76 5.18
CA VAL A 32 -33.30 28.25 6.07
C VAL A 32 -33.06 26.76 6.38
N MET A 33 -33.09 26.40 7.67
CA MET A 33 -33.19 25.03 8.18
C MET A 33 -34.36 24.27 7.53
N MET A 34 -34.14 23.04 7.05
CA MET A 34 -35.22 22.05 6.97
C MET A 34 -34.77 20.65 7.42
N ARG A 35 -35.60 20.14 8.34
CA ARG A 35 -35.70 18.76 8.81
C ARG A 35 -36.00 17.82 7.64
N PHE A 36 -35.36 16.67 7.58
CA PHE A 36 -35.79 15.57 6.72
C PHE A 36 -36.57 14.55 7.54
N SER A 37 -37.87 14.44 7.24
CA SER A 37 -38.72 13.31 7.64
C SER A 37 -38.55 12.17 6.65
N ALA A 38 -38.56 10.96 7.21
CA ALA A 38 -38.49 9.68 6.54
C ALA A 38 -39.67 9.46 5.57
N ILE A 39 -39.38 8.86 4.41
CA ILE A 39 -40.39 8.23 3.56
C ILE A 39 -40.08 6.74 3.45
N LEU A 40 -41.11 6.01 3.85
CA LEU A 40 -41.29 4.57 3.92
C LEU A 40 -41.51 3.99 2.51
N VAL A 41 -40.85 2.89 2.15
CA VAL A 41 -41.32 2.00 1.07
C VAL A 41 -41.27 0.55 1.57
N ARG A 42 -42.46 0.01 1.85
CA ARG A 42 -42.73 -1.42 2.03
C ARG A 42 -42.92 -2.06 0.66
N ALA A 43 -42.36 -3.25 0.47
CA ALA A 43 -42.86 -4.22 -0.50
C ALA A 43 -42.96 -5.58 0.20
N LEU A 44 -44.21 -5.98 0.50
CA LEU A 44 -44.58 -7.33 0.89
C LEU A 44 -44.65 -8.21 -0.37
N PHE A 45 -44.10 -9.42 -0.28
CA PHE A 45 -44.52 -10.55 -1.11
C PHE A 45 -45.07 -11.64 -0.19
N ILE A 46 -46.38 -11.87 -0.30
CA ILE A 46 -47.12 -12.97 0.30
C ILE A 46 -47.29 -14.02 -0.79
N PHE A 47 -46.86 -15.25 -0.53
CA PHE A 47 -47.31 -16.43 -1.28
C PHE A 47 -48.22 -17.26 -0.38
N CYS A 48 -49.50 -17.32 -0.75
CA CYS A 48 -50.49 -18.26 -0.24
C CYS A 48 -50.41 -19.58 -1.00
N LEU A 49 -50.56 -20.72 -0.31
CA LEU A 49 -51.18 -21.95 -0.81
C LEU A 49 -51.73 -22.78 0.39
N PRO A 50 -52.69 -23.71 0.16
CA PRO A 50 -53.95 -23.69 0.89
C PRO A 50 -54.15 -24.86 1.87
N VAL A 51 -55.12 -24.63 2.75
CA VAL A 51 -55.69 -25.58 3.72
C VAL A 51 -56.57 -26.60 3.01
N GLY A 52 -56.29 -27.88 3.22
CA GLY A 52 -57.18 -29.00 2.90
C GLY A 52 -57.61 -29.70 4.18
N SER A 53 -58.91 -29.67 4.45
CA SER A 53 -59.59 -30.36 5.53
C SER A 53 -60.05 -31.75 5.06
N GLN A 54 -59.97 -32.77 5.93
CA GLN A 54 -60.91 -33.89 5.92
C GLN A 54 -60.87 -34.73 7.22
N LEU A 55 -62.04 -34.73 7.88
CA LEU A 55 -62.75 -35.81 8.56
C LEU A 55 -62.06 -36.64 9.67
N ALA A 56 -62.64 -36.48 10.86
CA ALA A 56 -62.56 -37.40 11.98
C ALA A 56 -63.60 -38.52 11.82
N ASP A 57 -63.27 -39.71 12.32
CA ASP A 57 -64.25 -40.72 12.74
C ASP A 57 -63.75 -41.40 14.02
N GLU A 58 -64.64 -41.47 15.01
CA GLU A 58 -64.56 -42.21 16.29
C GLU A 58 -64.54 -43.73 15.99
N SER A 59 -64.02 -44.68 16.76
CA SER A 59 -63.94 -44.90 18.21
C SER A 59 -63.14 -46.19 18.44
N ALA A 60 -62.45 -46.31 19.59
CA ALA A 60 -62.57 -47.45 20.52
C ALA A 60 -61.43 -47.43 21.55
N THR A 61 -61.88 -47.44 22.81
CA THR A 61 -61.16 -47.36 24.07
C THR A 61 -60.28 -48.58 24.37
N THR A 62 -59.01 -48.35 24.74
CA THR A 62 -58.29 -49.08 25.81
C THR A 62 -57.06 -48.28 26.26
N LEU A 63 -56.91 -48.05 27.57
CA LEU A 63 -55.70 -47.58 28.29
C LEU A 63 -55.50 -48.53 29.49
N PRO A 64 -54.33 -48.60 30.16
CA PRO A 64 -53.02 -48.01 29.85
C PRO A 64 -51.82 -48.98 30.08
N THR A 65 -50.63 -48.65 29.56
CA THR A 65 -49.34 -48.93 30.24
C THR A 65 -48.26 -47.98 29.70
N PRO A 66 -47.32 -47.51 30.53
CA PRO A 66 -46.54 -46.31 30.24
C PRO A 66 -45.35 -46.66 29.34
N MET A 67 -45.30 -46.07 28.14
CA MET A 67 -44.04 -45.98 27.41
C MET A 67 -43.25 -44.80 27.98
N ASP A 68 -42.19 -45.17 28.67
CA ASP A 68 -41.00 -44.40 28.93
C ASP A 68 -40.66 -43.47 27.75
N THR A 69 -40.83 -42.16 27.97
CA THR A 69 -40.43 -41.14 27.00
C THR A 69 -38.93 -40.91 27.17
N THR A 70 -38.12 -41.83 26.67
CA THR A 70 -36.69 -41.57 26.50
C THR A 70 -36.57 -40.54 25.36
N GLN A 71 -36.43 -39.27 25.76
CA GLN A 71 -36.02 -38.19 24.87
C GLN A 71 -34.76 -38.65 24.11
N PRO A 72 -34.72 -38.56 22.77
CA PRO A 72 -33.51 -38.91 22.04
C PRO A 72 -32.36 -38.08 22.61
N PRO A 73 -31.17 -38.66 22.82
CA PRO A 73 -30.02 -37.91 23.30
C PRO A 73 -29.80 -36.75 22.34
N ILE A 74 -29.89 -35.53 22.86
CA ILE A 74 -29.59 -34.32 22.12
C ILE A 74 -28.16 -34.49 21.62
N GLY A 75 -28.01 -34.64 20.30
CA GLY A 75 -26.69 -34.72 19.68
C GLY A 75 -25.86 -33.49 20.04
N PRO A 76 -24.53 -33.55 19.92
CA PRO A 76 -23.67 -32.42 20.29
C PRO A 76 -24.12 -31.16 19.56
N PHE A 77 -24.39 -30.10 20.31
CA PHE A 77 -24.76 -28.80 19.75
C PHE A 77 -23.63 -28.30 18.83
N SER A 78 -23.92 -28.15 17.53
CA SER A 78 -22.97 -27.57 16.57
C SER A 78 -23.15 -26.07 16.50
N VAL A 79 -22.07 -25.31 16.72
CA VAL A 79 -22.05 -23.84 16.60
C VAL A 79 -21.22 -23.47 15.38
N GLU A 80 -21.73 -22.51 14.61
CA GLU A 80 -21.06 -21.93 13.46
C GLU A 80 -20.95 -20.42 13.59
N ILE A 81 -19.86 -19.86 13.02
CA ILE A 81 -19.70 -18.41 12.89
C ILE A 81 -20.63 -17.93 11.79
N LEU A 82 -21.64 -17.15 12.18
CA LEU A 82 -22.65 -16.57 11.29
C LEU A 82 -22.15 -15.29 10.63
N ALA A 83 -21.39 -14.48 11.36
CA ALA A 83 -20.78 -13.26 10.85
C ALA A 83 -19.43 -12.99 11.51
N ILE A 84 -18.47 -12.52 10.71
CA ILE A 84 -17.16 -12.07 11.18
C ILE A 84 -16.70 -10.88 10.36
N PHE A 85 -16.37 -9.77 11.02
CA PHE A 85 -15.96 -8.55 10.34
C PHE A 85 -15.15 -7.63 11.26
N VAL A 86 -14.33 -6.77 10.65
CA VAL A 86 -13.66 -5.66 11.34
C VAL A 86 -14.67 -4.51 11.48
N PRO A 87 -15.00 -4.06 12.71
CA PRO A 87 -15.94 -2.96 12.89
C PRO A 87 -15.46 -1.66 12.22
N PRO A 88 -16.38 -0.86 11.63
CA PRO A 88 -16.00 0.41 11.04
C PRO A 88 -15.45 1.35 12.13
N GLY A 89 -14.30 1.97 11.85
CA GLY A 89 -13.63 2.90 12.77
C GLY A 89 -12.69 2.23 13.79
N ILE A 90 -12.70 0.90 13.93
CA ILE A 90 -11.80 0.18 14.84
C ILE A 90 -11.04 -0.88 14.03
N SER A 91 -9.80 -0.58 13.65
CA SER A 91 -9.05 -1.40 12.69
C SER A 91 -8.27 -2.55 13.33
N ASN A 92 -8.08 -2.53 14.65
CA ASN A 92 -7.43 -3.57 15.45
C ASN A 92 -8.43 -4.44 16.24
N ALA A 93 -9.68 -4.52 15.77
CA ALA A 93 -10.70 -5.33 16.42
C ALA A 93 -11.50 -6.16 15.41
N VAL A 94 -12.04 -7.29 15.88
CA VAL A 94 -12.89 -8.17 15.10
C VAL A 94 -14.13 -8.48 15.91
N GLN A 95 -15.29 -8.26 15.29
CA GLN A 95 -16.58 -8.71 15.81
C GLN A 95 -16.87 -10.10 15.24
N VAL A 96 -17.11 -11.06 16.13
CA VAL A 96 -17.54 -12.42 15.79
C VAL A 96 -18.95 -12.63 16.33
N VAL A 97 -19.83 -13.18 15.50
CA VAL A 97 -21.21 -13.56 15.85
C VAL A 97 -21.42 -15.00 15.43
N TRP A 98 -21.97 -15.81 16.33
CA TRP A 98 -22.16 -17.24 16.11
C TRP A 98 -23.56 -17.68 16.52
N GLY A 99 -23.94 -18.86 16.08
CA GLY A 99 -25.20 -19.51 16.41
C GLY A 99 -25.21 -20.94 15.91
N GLY A 100 -26.28 -21.67 16.20
CA GLY A 100 -26.44 -23.05 15.78
C GLY A 100 -27.89 -23.47 15.79
N ASP A 101 -28.23 -24.37 14.87
CA ASP A 101 -29.54 -25.02 14.85
C ASP A 101 -29.64 -26.01 16.03
N GLY A 102 -30.79 -25.99 16.71
CA GLY A 102 -31.06 -26.90 17.83
C GLY A 102 -30.58 -26.43 19.21
N VAL A 103 -29.98 -25.23 19.33
CA VAL A 103 -29.74 -24.61 20.64
C VAL A 103 -31.09 -24.12 21.22
N PRO A 104 -31.58 -24.66 22.35
CA PRO A 104 -32.86 -24.24 22.91
C PRO A 104 -32.81 -22.77 23.32
N ASN A 105 -33.86 -22.01 23.01
CA ASN A 105 -34.03 -20.65 23.53
C ASN A 105 -33.96 -20.69 25.06
N GLY A 106 -32.92 -20.08 25.65
CA GLY A 106 -32.72 -20.03 27.11
C GLY A 106 -31.77 -21.09 27.68
N ALA A 107 -31.08 -21.89 26.85
CA ALA A 107 -30.02 -22.77 27.33
C ALA A 107 -28.82 -21.94 27.84
N ASN A 108 -28.36 -22.21 29.07
CA ASN A 108 -27.20 -21.56 29.68
C ASN A 108 -25.90 -22.21 29.17
N LEU A 109 -25.58 -21.96 27.90
CA LEU A 109 -24.37 -22.46 27.27
C LEU A 109 -23.22 -21.47 27.48
N THR A 110 -22.03 -22.02 27.68
CA THR A 110 -20.80 -21.24 27.69
C THR A 110 -20.04 -21.54 26.40
N TYR A 111 -19.58 -20.49 25.71
CA TYR A 111 -18.85 -20.60 24.45
C TYR A 111 -17.37 -20.33 24.66
N GLY A 112 -16.53 -21.12 24.02
CA GLY A 112 -15.09 -20.90 23.90
C GLY A 112 -14.77 -20.28 22.55
N VAL A 113 -14.15 -19.12 22.55
CA VAL A 113 -13.68 -18.41 21.35
C VAL A 113 -12.17 -18.57 21.24
N TYR A 114 -11.75 -19.16 20.13
CA TYR A 114 -10.36 -19.45 19.80
C TYR A 114 -9.97 -18.48 18.70
N PHE A 115 -8.82 -17.82 18.86
CA PHE A 115 -8.28 -16.96 17.82
C PHE A 115 -6.76 -16.92 17.84
N GLY A 116 -6.13 -16.81 16.69
CA GLY A 116 -4.68 -16.76 16.55
C GLY A 116 -4.29 -16.08 15.25
N SER A 117 -3.09 -15.51 15.18
CA SER A 117 -2.50 -15.12 13.90
C SER A 117 -2.34 -16.34 12.99
N GLU A 118 -1.96 -16.15 11.73
CA GLU A 118 -1.83 -17.25 10.75
C GLU A 118 -0.98 -18.44 11.26
N ASP A 119 0.11 -18.14 11.99
CA ASP A 119 1.00 -19.15 12.60
C ASP A 119 0.66 -19.46 14.07
N GLY A 120 -0.41 -18.87 14.60
CA GLY A 120 -0.80 -18.98 15.99
C GLY A 120 -1.68 -20.19 16.26
N ASP A 121 -1.37 -20.91 17.34
CA ASP A 121 -2.15 -22.07 17.74
C ASP A 121 -3.56 -21.70 18.20
N LEU A 122 -4.54 -22.50 17.75
CA LEU A 122 -5.92 -22.50 18.21
C LEU A 122 -6.16 -23.60 19.26
N GLU A 123 -5.15 -23.93 20.06
CA GLU A 123 -5.21 -25.07 20.99
C GLU A 123 -6.20 -24.87 22.16
N TYR A 124 -6.33 -23.65 22.67
CA TYR A 124 -7.19 -23.32 23.81
C TYR A 124 -8.02 -22.05 23.56
N PRO A 125 -9.21 -21.93 24.17
CA PRO A 125 -10.05 -20.76 24.01
C PRO A 125 -9.39 -19.60 24.73
N LYS A 126 -9.21 -18.49 24.01
CA LYS A 126 -8.62 -17.27 24.57
C LYS A 126 -9.69 -16.39 25.24
N LEU A 127 -10.95 -16.64 24.93
CA LEU A 127 -12.09 -15.96 25.53
C LEU A 127 -13.21 -16.95 25.79
N THR A 128 -13.81 -16.88 26.97
CA THR A 128 -14.97 -17.68 27.35
C THR A 128 -16.13 -16.75 27.66
N THR A 129 -17.29 -16.96 27.04
CA THR A 129 -18.44 -16.06 27.21
C THR A 129 -19.78 -16.80 27.06
N PRO A 130 -20.84 -16.42 27.79
CA PRO A 130 -22.19 -16.94 27.56
C PRO A 130 -22.91 -16.23 26.40
N ASN A 131 -22.34 -15.13 25.88
CA ASN A 131 -22.95 -14.37 24.80
C ASN A 131 -22.74 -15.06 23.45
N VAL A 132 -23.66 -14.85 22.50
CA VAL A 132 -23.56 -15.35 21.11
C VAL A 132 -22.72 -14.44 20.19
N SER A 133 -21.99 -13.50 20.78
CA SER A 133 -21.15 -12.55 20.07
C SER A 133 -20.04 -12.04 20.96
N ALA A 134 -18.87 -11.77 20.39
CA ALA A 134 -17.74 -11.16 21.07
C ALA A 134 -17.04 -10.14 20.18
N LEU A 135 -16.58 -9.05 20.81
CA LEU A 135 -15.66 -8.09 20.22
C LEU A 135 -14.26 -8.38 20.75
N ILE A 136 -13.37 -8.84 19.87
CA ILE A 136 -11.97 -9.07 20.20
C ILE A 136 -11.21 -7.81 19.79
N ILE A 137 -10.56 -7.16 20.77
CA ILE A 137 -9.80 -5.92 20.60
C ILE A 137 -8.30 -6.17 20.73
N ASP A 138 -7.50 -5.13 20.50
CA ASP A 138 -6.04 -5.13 20.67
C ASP A 138 -5.33 -6.20 19.82
N LEU A 139 -5.90 -6.50 18.65
CA LEU A 139 -5.27 -7.34 17.65
C LEU A 139 -4.19 -6.56 16.90
N GLU A 140 -3.20 -7.26 16.36
CA GLU A 140 -2.19 -6.63 15.51
C GLU A 140 -2.84 -6.12 14.21
N TYR A 141 -2.44 -4.93 13.75
CA TYR A 141 -2.93 -4.35 12.48
C TYR A 141 -2.36 -5.12 11.28
N CYS A 142 -3.08 -5.10 10.16
CA CYS A 142 -2.66 -5.76 8.92
C CYS A 142 -2.37 -7.26 9.04
N THR A 143 -2.85 -7.93 10.09
CA THR A 143 -2.52 -9.32 10.40
C THR A 143 -3.71 -10.22 10.09
N LYS A 144 -3.41 -11.37 9.50
CA LYS A 144 -4.39 -12.42 9.23
C LYS A 144 -4.62 -13.21 10.51
N TYR A 145 -5.88 -13.28 10.95
CA TYR A 145 -6.31 -14.03 12.11
C TYR A 145 -7.29 -15.13 11.72
N ASN A 146 -7.14 -16.29 12.35
CA ASN A 146 -8.08 -17.40 12.30
C ASN A 146 -8.93 -17.40 13.56
N PHE A 147 -10.24 -17.62 13.42
CA PHE A 147 -11.21 -17.66 14.50
C PHE A 147 -12.02 -18.95 14.45
N ALA A 148 -12.30 -19.53 15.62
CA ALA A 148 -13.21 -20.65 15.81
C ALA A 148 -14.01 -20.48 17.09
N VAL A 149 -15.20 -21.07 17.14
CA VAL A 149 -16.07 -21.05 18.32
C VAL A 149 -16.56 -22.46 18.59
N THR A 150 -16.55 -22.86 19.86
CA THR A 150 -17.09 -24.14 20.32
C THR A 150 -17.97 -23.94 21.55
N VAL A 151 -18.82 -24.93 21.85
CA VAL A 151 -19.57 -24.99 23.10
C VAL A 151 -18.72 -25.70 24.15
N LEU A 152 -18.53 -25.06 25.30
CA LEU A 152 -17.88 -25.63 26.48
C LEU A 152 -19.00 -26.15 27.40
N ASP A 153 -19.32 -27.44 27.27
CA ASP A 153 -20.39 -28.05 28.07
C ASP A 153 -19.99 -28.14 29.55
N GLY A 154 -20.97 -28.11 30.46
CA GLY A 154 -20.82 -27.90 31.92
C GLY A 154 -20.02 -28.96 32.70
N GLY A 155 -18.75 -29.13 32.37
CA GLY A 155 -17.82 -30.11 32.93
C GLY A 155 -16.67 -30.51 31.99
N ALA A 156 -16.70 -30.13 30.70
CA ALA A 156 -15.60 -30.35 29.79
C ALA A 156 -14.47 -29.35 30.08
N THR A 157 -13.29 -29.86 30.44
CA THR A 157 -12.07 -29.03 30.49
C THR A 157 -11.67 -28.66 29.07
N SER A 158 -11.15 -27.43 28.91
CA SER A 158 -10.65 -26.84 27.66
C SER A 158 -9.83 -27.81 26.80
N ASP A 159 -9.11 -28.74 27.42
CA ASP A 159 -8.16 -29.66 26.78
C ASP A 159 -8.81 -30.79 25.96
N THR A 160 -10.14 -30.95 26.00
CA THR A 160 -10.85 -32.08 25.36
C THR A 160 -11.64 -31.71 24.11
N VAL A 161 -11.87 -30.42 23.85
CA VAL A 161 -12.72 -29.95 22.74
C VAL A 161 -11.87 -29.73 21.49
N LYS A 162 -11.87 -30.70 20.57
CA LYS A 162 -11.22 -30.54 19.26
C LYS A 162 -12.03 -29.59 18.38
N ILE A 163 -11.39 -28.53 17.89
CA ILE A 163 -11.98 -27.60 16.92
C ILE A 163 -12.25 -28.35 15.61
N ASN A 164 -13.45 -28.15 15.06
CA ASN A 164 -13.75 -28.59 13.70
C ASN A 164 -13.05 -27.66 12.70
N PRO A 165 -12.11 -28.14 11.87
CA PRO A 165 -11.41 -27.29 10.91
C PRO A 165 -12.35 -26.58 9.93
N ASN A 166 -13.53 -27.14 9.66
CA ASN A 166 -14.51 -26.55 8.74
C ASN A 166 -15.25 -25.32 9.33
N THR A 167 -15.19 -25.11 10.64
CA THR A 167 -15.82 -23.95 11.30
C THR A 167 -14.84 -22.77 11.50
N VAL A 168 -13.57 -22.96 11.15
CA VAL A 168 -12.57 -21.88 11.19
C VAL A 168 -12.89 -20.83 10.14
N ARG A 169 -12.85 -19.56 10.53
CA ARG A 169 -13.00 -18.40 9.65
C ARG A 169 -11.82 -17.48 9.79
N THR A 170 -11.35 -16.97 8.65
CA THR A 170 -10.18 -16.07 8.61
C THR A 170 -10.63 -14.65 8.32
N VAL A 171 -10.09 -13.68 9.07
CA VAL A 171 -10.25 -12.25 8.81
C VAL A 171 -8.90 -11.55 8.92
N ILE A 172 -8.69 -10.53 8.09
CA ILE A 172 -7.51 -9.66 8.14
C ILE A 172 -7.92 -8.38 8.85
N THR A 173 -7.17 -8.00 9.89
CA THR A 173 -7.37 -6.73 10.60
C THR A 173 -7.07 -5.54 9.67
N GLY A 174 -7.66 -4.38 9.98
CA GLY A 174 -7.49 -3.18 9.18
C GLY A 174 -6.11 -2.54 9.35
N ALA A 175 -5.89 -1.46 8.59
CA ALA A 175 -4.69 -0.64 8.71
C ALA A 175 -4.72 0.25 9.95
N GLU A 176 -3.56 0.45 10.58
CA GLU A 176 -3.40 1.51 11.55
C GLU A 176 -3.58 2.86 10.84
N GLN A 177 -4.65 3.59 11.18
CA GLN A 177 -5.04 4.82 10.47
C GLN A 177 -4.00 5.94 10.58
N LEU A 178 -3.23 5.95 11.67
CA LEU A 178 -2.19 6.94 11.93
C LEU A 178 -0.82 6.54 11.39
N ALA A 179 -0.66 5.28 10.95
CA ALA A 179 0.61 4.80 10.42
C ALA A 179 0.99 5.56 9.15
N PRO A 180 2.27 5.90 8.99
CA PRO A 180 2.75 6.47 7.75
C PRO A 180 2.76 5.40 6.64
N PRO A 181 2.66 5.82 5.37
CA PRO A 181 3.01 4.96 4.25
C PRO A 181 4.47 4.47 4.34
N LEU A 182 4.82 3.45 3.56
CA LEU A 182 6.14 2.81 3.60
C LEU A 182 6.90 3.01 2.29
N ASN A 183 8.21 2.74 2.31
CA ASN A 183 9.06 2.61 1.11
C ASN A 183 9.00 3.82 0.14
N LEU A 184 8.97 5.04 0.66
CA LEU A 184 8.99 6.25 -0.16
C LEU A 184 10.31 6.33 -0.96
N THR A 185 10.20 6.27 -2.28
CA THR A 185 11.32 6.37 -3.21
C THR A 185 11.00 7.34 -4.34
N VAL A 186 12.03 7.93 -4.93
CA VAL A 186 11.88 8.95 -5.99
C VAL A 186 12.86 8.65 -7.10
N ASP A 187 12.34 8.50 -8.31
CA ASP A 187 13.13 8.23 -9.52
C ASP A 187 12.87 9.28 -10.60
N LEU A 188 13.93 9.78 -11.25
CA LEU A 188 13.82 10.64 -12.42
C LEU A 188 13.48 9.82 -13.67
N GLU A 189 12.56 10.36 -14.45
CA GLU A 189 12.34 10.00 -15.82
C GLU A 189 12.78 11.15 -16.74
N ALA A 190 13.98 11.00 -17.31
CA ALA A 190 14.62 12.02 -18.10
C ALA A 190 13.91 12.19 -19.45
N ARG A 191 13.42 13.40 -19.73
CA ARG A 191 12.68 13.79 -20.95
C ARG A 191 12.86 15.29 -21.19
N ALA A 192 12.40 15.79 -22.34
CA ALA A 192 12.40 17.23 -22.63
C ALA A 192 11.75 18.07 -21.52
N GLN A 193 10.61 17.61 -20.98
CA GLN A 193 10.06 18.04 -19.70
C GLN A 193 10.24 16.88 -18.71
N PRO A 194 11.17 16.97 -17.74
CA PRO A 194 11.44 15.86 -16.84
C PRO A 194 10.25 15.61 -15.91
N CYS A 195 10.11 14.35 -15.49
CA CYS A 195 9.17 13.95 -14.46
C CYS A 195 9.92 13.16 -13.40
N ILE A 196 9.47 13.26 -12.14
CA ILE A 196 9.84 12.29 -11.12
C ILE A 196 8.67 11.33 -10.87
N ASN A 197 9.00 10.07 -10.63
CA ASN A 197 8.09 9.05 -10.18
C ASN A 197 8.28 8.90 -8.67
N ILE A 198 7.32 9.40 -7.90
CA ILE A 198 7.25 9.27 -6.45
C ILE A 198 6.53 7.95 -6.17
N ARG A 199 7.22 6.98 -5.57
CA ARG A 199 6.68 5.67 -5.28
C ARG A 199 6.63 5.43 -3.78
N TRP A 200 5.58 4.77 -3.33
CA TRP A 200 5.43 4.35 -1.93
C TRP A 200 4.52 3.15 -1.86
N SER A 201 4.54 2.48 -0.71
CA SER A 201 3.62 1.40 -0.38
C SER A 201 2.66 1.85 0.72
N ALA A 202 1.47 1.26 0.77
CA ALA A 202 0.54 1.40 1.87
C ALA A 202 1.14 0.85 3.17
N ALA A 203 0.57 1.25 4.31
CA ALA A 203 1.00 0.74 5.62
C ALA A 203 0.73 -0.77 5.77
N CYS A 204 -0.32 -1.29 5.12
CA CYS A 204 -0.60 -2.72 5.03
C CYS A 204 -0.27 -3.29 3.65
N PRO A 205 0.22 -4.53 3.57
CA PRO A 205 0.36 -5.25 2.30
C PRO A 205 -1.00 -5.57 1.66
N THR A 206 -2.05 -5.80 2.46
CA THR A 206 -3.43 -5.99 1.99
C THR A 206 -4.30 -4.83 2.45
N VAL A 207 -4.83 -4.05 1.50
CA VAL A 207 -5.66 -2.88 1.77
C VAL A 207 -7.14 -3.27 1.66
N THR A 208 -7.77 -3.58 2.80
CA THR A 208 -9.16 -4.05 2.87
C THR A 208 -10.18 -2.94 2.59
N ALA A 209 -9.86 -1.69 2.94
CA ALA A 209 -10.70 -0.51 2.69
C ALA A 209 -9.92 0.54 1.88
N PRO A 210 -10.53 1.23 0.89
CA PRO A 210 -9.82 2.23 0.08
C PRO A 210 -9.19 3.35 0.93
N VAL A 211 -7.89 3.60 0.74
CA VAL A 211 -7.13 4.65 1.46
C VAL A 211 -6.73 5.76 0.48
N GLY A 212 -7.02 7.01 0.84
CA GLY A 212 -6.56 8.20 0.12
C GLY A 212 -5.17 8.64 0.59
N TYR A 213 -4.43 9.35 -0.26
CA TYR A 213 -3.08 9.82 0.05
C TYR A 213 -2.92 11.31 -0.23
N VAL A 214 -2.03 11.96 0.52
CA VAL A 214 -1.60 13.33 0.30
C VAL A 214 -0.11 13.34 0.00
N VAL A 215 0.26 13.85 -1.16
CA VAL A 215 1.65 14.06 -1.57
C VAL A 215 1.98 15.54 -1.39
N SER A 216 2.94 15.83 -0.51
CA SER A 216 3.41 17.16 -0.20
C SER A 216 4.80 17.37 -0.77
N VAL A 217 4.97 18.40 -1.58
CA VAL A 217 6.22 18.72 -2.27
C VAL A 217 6.60 20.17 -1.99
N LEU A 218 7.74 20.37 -1.35
CA LEU A 218 8.37 21.68 -1.19
C LEU A 218 9.49 21.82 -2.22
N ASP A 219 9.35 22.78 -3.13
CA ASP A 219 10.44 23.25 -3.97
C ASP A 219 11.30 24.20 -3.15
N LYS A 220 12.49 23.75 -2.73
CA LYS A 220 13.41 24.51 -1.89
C LYS A 220 14.01 25.71 -2.64
N LYS A 221 14.14 25.63 -3.96
CA LYS A 221 14.74 26.69 -4.79
C LYS A 221 13.77 27.86 -4.96
N LEU A 222 12.48 27.56 -5.19
CA LEU A 222 11.44 28.57 -5.33
C LEU A 222 10.72 28.91 -4.02
N ALA A 223 11.03 28.19 -2.93
CA ALA A 223 10.29 28.22 -1.66
C ALA A 223 8.77 28.03 -1.87
N LYS A 224 8.38 27.17 -2.83
CA LYS A 224 6.99 26.93 -3.20
C LYS A 224 6.51 25.57 -2.72
N TYR A 225 5.37 25.56 -2.06
CA TYR A 225 4.75 24.34 -1.56
C TYR A 225 3.60 23.90 -2.47
N LYS A 226 3.53 22.60 -2.76
CA LYS A 226 2.44 21.96 -3.53
C LYS A 226 1.91 20.78 -2.72
N VAL A 227 0.58 20.74 -2.57
CA VAL A 227 -0.14 19.64 -1.92
C VAL A 227 -1.07 19.01 -2.93
N LEU A 228 -1.01 17.68 -3.03
CA LEU A 228 -1.78 16.90 -3.98
C LEU A 228 -2.54 15.82 -3.22
N THR A 229 -3.86 15.89 -3.26
CA THR A 229 -4.73 14.87 -2.68
C THR A 229 -5.13 13.87 -3.76
N LEU A 230 -4.81 12.60 -3.53
CA LEU A 230 -5.08 11.50 -4.43
C LEU A 230 -6.37 10.77 -4.01
N PRO A 231 -7.14 10.24 -4.97
CA PRO A 231 -8.37 9.51 -4.67
C PRO A 231 -8.06 8.22 -3.88
N PRO A 232 -9.00 7.76 -3.02
CA PRO A 232 -8.84 6.50 -2.30
C PRO A 232 -8.64 5.29 -3.20
N THR A 233 -7.77 4.37 -2.79
CA THR A 233 -7.44 3.15 -3.55
C THR A 233 -7.21 1.95 -2.64
N GLN A 234 -7.44 0.75 -3.18
CA GLN A 234 -7.13 -0.53 -2.53
C GLN A 234 -5.77 -1.09 -2.97
N ARG A 235 -4.97 -0.31 -3.70
CA ARG A 235 -3.62 -0.74 -4.10
C ARG A 235 -2.64 -0.58 -2.93
N SER A 236 -1.82 -1.59 -2.73
CA SER A 236 -0.70 -1.57 -1.80
C SER A 236 0.48 -0.76 -2.34
N ASP A 237 0.72 -0.77 -3.66
CA ASP A 237 1.84 -0.06 -4.28
C ASP A 237 1.36 1.08 -5.16
N LEU A 238 1.93 2.26 -4.94
CA LEU A 238 1.49 3.50 -5.53
C LEU A 238 2.64 4.22 -6.22
N VAL A 239 2.32 4.86 -7.34
CA VAL A 239 3.24 5.72 -8.09
C VAL A 239 2.50 6.98 -8.50
N TYR A 240 3.07 8.13 -8.15
CA TYR A 240 2.62 9.43 -8.64
C TYR A 240 3.70 10.06 -9.51
N ARG A 241 3.32 10.44 -10.73
CA ARG A 241 4.21 11.09 -11.70
C ARG A 241 4.06 12.61 -11.58
N LEU A 242 5.11 13.28 -11.14
CA LEU A 242 5.14 14.74 -11.00
C LEU A 242 6.05 15.38 -12.07
N PRO A 243 5.54 16.30 -12.90
CA PRO A 243 6.39 17.13 -13.75
C PRO A 243 7.26 18.08 -12.92
N VAL A 244 8.55 18.14 -13.24
CA VAL A 244 9.57 18.95 -12.53
C VAL A 244 10.43 19.68 -13.55
N GLN A 245 11.23 20.66 -13.11
CA GLN A 245 12.27 21.27 -13.95
C GLN A 245 13.64 20.68 -13.60
N TYR A 246 14.55 20.73 -14.56
CA TYR A 246 15.95 20.43 -14.29
C TYR A 246 16.53 21.42 -13.26
N ASP A 247 17.47 20.97 -12.44
CA ASP A 247 18.04 21.73 -11.30
C ASP A 247 17.05 22.11 -10.18
N ASP A 248 15.85 21.52 -10.12
CA ASP A 248 14.96 21.66 -8.96
C ASP A 248 15.51 20.88 -7.76
N ILE A 249 15.31 21.42 -6.55
CA ILE A 249 15.62 20.75 -5.28
C ILE A 249 14.32 20.59 -4.52
N LEU A 250 13.87 19.35 -4.38
CA LEU A 250 12.55 19.00 -3.87
C LEU A 250 12.66 18.28 -2.53
N GLU A 251 11.74 18.58 -1.63
CA GLU A 251 11.51 17.85 -0.40
C GLU A 251 10.11 17.23 -0.43
N ILE A 252 10.05 15.91 -0.44
CA ILE A 252 8.82 15.15 -0.72
C ILE A 252 8.40 14.40 0.55
N ARG A 253 7.11 14.50 0.88
CA ARG A 253 6.46 13.74 1.94
C ARG A 253 5.18 13.12 1.42
N VAL A 254 4.80 11.96 1.96
CA VAL A 254 3.53 11.30 1.65
C VAL A 254 2.84 10.89 2.94
N SER A 255 1.57 11.19 3.09
CA SER A 255 0.74 10.70 4.21
C SER A 255 -0.56 10.10 3.67
N SER A 256 -1.32 9.41 4.51
CA SER A 256 -2.72 9.13 4.17
C SER A 256 -3.57 10.41 4.30
N THR A 257 -4.79 10.38 3.78
CA THR A 257 -5.79 11.45 3.97
C THR A 257 -6.45 11.41 5.35
N PHE A 258 -6.12 10.45 6.20
CA PHE A 258 -6.71 10.35 7.53
C PHE A 258 -6.21 11.49 8.43
N PRO A 259 -7.10 12.20 9.15
CA PRO A 259 -6.69 13.29 10.04
C PRO A 259 -5.67 12.82 11.09
N GLY A 260 -4.53 13.51 11.18
CA GLY A 260 -3.45 13.15 12.11
C GLY A 260 -2.54 12.02 11.64
N SER A 261 -2.74 11.48 10.43
CA SER A 261 -1.83 10.49 9.84
C SER A 261 -0.41 11.03 9.74
N LYS A 262 0.55 10.20 10.14
CA LYS A 262 1.98 10.52 10.02
C LYS A 262 2.39 10.48 8.54
N ALA A 263 3.31 11.35 8.16
CA ALA A 263 3.89 11.33 6.83
C ALA A 263 5.18 10.49 6.82
N VAL A 264 5.45 9.80 5.71
CA VAL A 264 6.76 9.25 5.38
C VAL A 264 7.61 10.29 4.68
N GLY A 265 8.92 10.28 4.96
CA GLY A 265 9.89 11.28 4.53
C GLY A 265 10.28 12.26 5.65
N PRO A 266 10.97 13.36 5.33
CA PRO A 266 11.20 13.89 3.98
C PRO A 266 12.19 13.06 3.15
N VAL A 267 11.91 12.93 1.86
CA VAL A 267 12.93 12.52 0.87
C VAL A 267 13.36 13.77 0.11
N GLU A 268 14.65 14.11 0.24
CA GLU A 268 15.26 15.18 -0.55
C GLU A 268 15.71 14.65 -1.90
N TYR A 269 15.26 15.30 -2.97
CA TYR A 269 15.57 14.93 -4.33
C TYR A 269 16.04 16.13 -5.14
N GLN A 270 17.31 16.10 -5.56
CA GLN A 270 17.85 17.06 -6.51
C GLN A 270 17.70 16.51 -7.92
N VAL A 271 16.91 17.20 -8.74
CA VAL A 271 16.80 16.90 -10.15
C VAL A 271 18.15 17.26 -10.81
N PRO A 272 18.80 16.32 -11.53
CA PRO A 272 20.03 16.58 -12.27
C PRO A 272 19.89 17.81 -13.17
N ALA A 273 21.01 18.45 -13.49
CA ALA A 273 21.02 19.50 -14.49
C ALA A 273 20.72 18.95 -15.88
N GLN A 274 20.30 19.81 -16.80
CA GLN A 274 20.07 19.41 -18.19
C GLN A 274 21.36 18.80 -18.79
N LEU A 275 21.21 17.69 -19.52
CA LEU A 275 22.32 16.89 -20.08
C LEU A 275 23.27 16.26 -19.06
N GLN A 276 23.06 16.44 -17.75
CA GLN A 276 23.94 15.88 -16.73
C GLN A 276 23.65 14.38 -16.56
N PRO A 277 24.68 13.51 -16.68
CA PRO A 277 24.57 12.12 -16.25
C PRO A 277 24.08 12.00 -14.81
N PHE A 278 23.42 10.90 -14.45
CA PHE A 278 22.87 10.76 -13.10
C PHE A 278 22.94 9.31 -12.61
N LYS A 279 22.67 9.09 -11.32
CA LYS A 279 22.80 7.76 -10.68
C LYS A 279 24.17 7.12 -10.95
N VAL A 280 25.24 7.91 -10.88
CA VAL A 280 26.62 7.37 -10.96
C VAL A 280 26.81 6.36 -9.84
N ARG A 281 27.31 5.18 -10.21
CA ARG A 281 27.64 4.09 -9.30
C ARG A 281 29.02 3.55 -9.66
N VAL A 282 29.71 3.09 -8.64
CA VAL A 282 31.01 2.44 -8.77
C VAL A 282 30.89 1.08 -8.09
N THR A 283 31.35 0.04 -8.77
CA THR A 283 31.51 -1.31 -8.21
C THR A 283 32.94 -1.74 -8.41
N VAL A 284 33.46 -2.57 -7.52
CA VAL A 284 34.86 -3.01 -7.53
C VAL A 284 34.89 -4.48 -7.89
N ASN A 285 35.79 -4.85 -8.80
CA ASN A 285 36.16 -6.22 -9.03
C ASN A 285 37.34 -6.56 -8.12
N GLU A 286 37.08 -7.38 -7.10
CA GLU A 286 38.08 -7.74 -6.08
C GLU A 286 39.23 -8.58 -6.65
N GLU A 287 39.00 -9.34 -7.73
CA GLU A 287 39.99 -10.25 -8.30
C GLU A 287 41.14 -9.50 -9.00
N ASP A 288 40.82 -8.41 -9.70
CA ASP A 288 41.77 -7.66 -10.51
C ASP A 288 41.99 -6.22 -10.02
N GLY A 289 41.28 -5.79 -8.98
CA GLY A 289 41.31 -4.44 -8.42
C GLY A 289 40.73 -3.38 -9.34
N ALA A 290 39.92 -3.76 -10.35
CA ALA A 290 39.35 -2.82 -11.30
C ALA A 290 38.06 -2.19 -10.77
N PHE A 291 37.90 -0.90 -11.03
CA PHE A 291 36.69 -0.15 -10.76
C PHE A 291 35.80 -0.14 -12.00
N VAL A 292 34.55 -0.57 -11.87
CA VAL A 292 33.53 -0.46 -12.90
C VAL A 292 32.62 0.71 -12.55
N ILE A 293 32.70 1.76 -13.35
CA ILE A 293 31.93 2.99 -13.18
C ILE A 293 30.83 3.02 -14.21
N TYR A 294 29.58 3.20 -13.79
CA TYR A 294 28.43 3.28 -14.68
C TYR A 294 27.40 4.32 -14.21
N TRP A 295 26.61 4.83 -15.15
CA TRP A 295 25.63 5.87 -14.87
C TRP A 295 24.38 5.74 -15.75
N ALA A 296 23.32 6.47 -15.39
CA ALA A 296 22.15 6.63 -16.22
C ALA A 296 22.37 7.77 -17.22
N GLU A 297 21.96 7.53 -18.47
CA GLU A 297 22.06 8.50 -19.55
C GLU A 297 21.03 9.63 -19.39
N PRO A 298 21.44 10.90 -19.59
CA PRO A 298 20.50 12.02 -19.60
C PRO A 298 19.61 11.97 -20.85
N PHE A 299 18.54 12.75 -20.82
CA PHE A 299 17.80 13.03 -22.05
C PHE A 299 18.62 13.97 -22.95
N VAL A 300 19.00 13.49 -24.13
CA VAL A 300 19.76 14.26 -25.12
C VAL A 300 18.86 14.57 -26.33
N PRO A 301 18.43 15.83 -26.53
CA PRO A 301 17.67 16.24 -27.70
C PRO A 301 18.44 15.99 -29.02
N LEU A 302 17.72 15.69 -30.11
CA LEU A 302 18.33 15.44 -31.43
C LEU A 302 19.20 16.61 -31.93
N MET A 303 18.88 17.85 -31.54
CA MET A 303 19.63 19.07 -31.88
C MET A 303 21.02 19.16 -31.24
N VAL A 304 21.33 18.36 -30.21
CA VAL A 304 22.62 18.37 -29.53
C VAL A 304 23.72 17.70 -30.38
N GLY A 305 23.35 16.82 -31.31
CA GLY A 305 24.30 16.15 -32.22
C GLY A 305 25.13 15.07 -31.52
N ARG A 306 26.36 14.84 -32.01
CA ARG A 306 27.27 13.81 -31.47
C ARG A 306 27.89 14.27 -30.15
N TYR A 307 27.85 13.39 -29.15
CA TYR A 307 28.38 13.64 -27.82
C TYR A 307 29.23 12.47 -27.31
N TYR A 308 29.98 12.74 -26.26
CA TYR A 308 30.73 11.78 -25.48
C TYR A 308 30.64 12.16 -24.00
N TYR A 309 30.93 11.22 -23.12
CA TYR A 309 31.10 11.45 -21.71
C TYR A 309 32.57 11.72 -21.38
N GLN A 310 32.83 12.68 -20.48
CA GLN A 310 34.15 12.86 -19.89
C GLN A 310 34.11 12.29 -18.48
N VAL A 311 35.00 11.34 -18.20
CA VAL A 311 35.16 10.75 -16.87
C VAL A 311 36.44 11.33 -16.27
N PHE A 312 36.30 11.97 -15.11
CA PHE A 312 37.38 12.52 -14.32
C PHE A 312 37.70 11.53 -13.20
N VAL A 313 38.97 11.15 -13.11
CA VAL A 313 39.46 10.18 -12.12
C VAL A 313 40.52 10.86 -11.27
N TYR A 314 40.22 11.05 -9.99
CA TYR A 314 41.11 11.66 -9.02
C TYR A 314 41.71 10.56 -8.14
N PRO A 315 43.01 10.62 -7.81
CA PRO A 315 43.61 9.68 -6.88
C PRO A 315 43.14 9.98 -5.45
N GLY A 316 42.60 8.97 -4.75
CA GLY A 316 42.06 9.14 -3.39
C GLY A 316 40.83 10.05 -3.33
N GLN A 317 40.73 10.85 -2.25
CA GLN A 317 39.59 11.74 -1.96
C GLN A 317 39.84 13.21 -2.32
N ASP A 318 41.10 13.56 -2.62
CA ASP A 318 41.49 14.94 -2.88
C ASP A 318 41.09 15.36 -4.30
N LEU A 319 40.12 16.27 -4.39
CA LEU A 319 39.63 16.82 -5.66
C LEU A 319 40.53 17.92 -6.24
N GLU A 320 41.53 18.39 -5.49
CA GLU A 320 42.55 19.33 -5.97
C GLU A 320 43.74 18.60 -6.60
N ALA A 321 43.86 17.28 -6.36
CA ALA A 321 44.90 16.46 -6.95
C ALA A 321 44.78 16.42 -8.50
N PRO A 322 45.91 16.22 -9.21
CA PRO A 322 45.88 16.07 -10.66
C PRO A 322 45.02 14.86 -11.03
N TYR A 323 44.06 15.08 -11.93
CA TYR A 323 43.11 14.07 -12.37
C TYR A 323 43.49 13.51 -13.74
N GLU A 324 43.09 12.27 -13.98
CA GLU A 324 43.07 11.67 -15.31
C GLU A 324 41.71 11.89 -15.96
N LYS A 325 41.71 12.05 -17.28
CA LYS A 325 40.50 12.33 -18.05
C LYS A 325 40.32 11.33 -19.19
N TYR A 326 39.17 10.68 -19.18
CA TYR A 326 38.79 9.68 -20.18
C TYR A 326 37.60 10.14 -20.99
N TYR A 327 37.60 9.80 -22.29
CA TYR A 327 36.52 10.10 -23.21
C TYR A 327 35.84 8.81 -23.64
N VAL A 328 34.56 8.66 -23.31
CA VAL A 328 33.80 7.42 -23.61
C VAL A 328 32.45 7.73 -24.23
N THR A 329 31.98 6.85 -25.10
CA THR A 329 30.68 7.00 -25.79
C THR A 329 29.57 6.17 -25.16
N ARG A 330 29.91 5.29 -24.22
CA ARG A 330 28.97 4.43 -23.49
C ARG A 330 28.89 4.86 -22.03
N PRO A 331 27.76 4.60 -21.34
CA PRO A 331 27.57 5.00 -19.95
C PRO A 331 28.26 4.08 -18.94
N VAL A 332 29.45 3.57 -19.31
CA VAL A 332 30.26 2.66 -18.51
C VAL A 332 31.73 2.79 -18.89
N ILE A 333 32.61 2.68 -17.90
CA ILE A 333 34.06 2.54 -18.08
C ILE A 333 34.61 1.61 -17.00
N VAL A 334 35.65 0.85 -17.36
CA VAL A 334 36.47 0.11 -16.41
C VAL A 334 37.78 0.85 -16.22
N TYR A 335 38.12 1.17 -14.98
CA TYR A 335 39.35 1.85 -14.61
C TYR A 335 40.18 0.95 -13.71
N LYS A 336 41.45 0.75 -14.07
CA LYS A 336 42.42 0.04 -13.24
C LYS A 336 43.64 0.94 -13.07
N GLY A 337 43.79 1.44 -11.84
CA GLY A 337 44.89 2.30 -11.47
C GLY A 337 45.91 1.58 -10.58
N GLU A 338 46.99 2.29 -10.25
CA GLU A 338 48.06 1.78 -9.38
C GLU A 338 47.73 1.89 -7.88
N ARG A 339 46.78 2.77 -7.51
CA ARG A 339 46.38 3.01 -6.13
C ARG A 339 45.17 2.15 -5.75
N GLY A 340 44.96 2.01 -4.44
CA GLY A 340 43.81 1.30 -3.89
C GLY A 340 42.53 2.15 -3.80
N GLU A 341 42.58 3.44 -4.11
CA GLU A 341 41.46 4.36 -3.90
C GLU A 341 41.41 5.50 -4.91
N TYR A 342 40.20 5.84 -5.33
CA TYR A 342 39.93 6.82 -6.38
C TYR A 342 38.59 7.52 -6.18
N THR A 343 38.47 8.69 -6.78
CA THR A 343 37.21 9.42 -6.89
C THR A 343 36.83 9.65 -8.34
N PHE A 344 35.56 9.41 -8.66
CA PHE A 344 35.04 9.43 -10.03
C PHE A 344 33.94 10.47 -10.20
N SER A 345 34.02 11.21 -11.30
CA SER A 345 33.01 12.17 -11.73
C SER A 345 32.80 12.11 -13.24
N VAL A 346 31.58 12.41 -13.69
CA VAL A 346 31.22 12.29 -15.11
C VAL A 346 30.50 13.56 -15.56
N ASN A 347 30.74 13.98 -16.80
CA ASN A 347 29.87 14.92 -17.50
C ASN A 347 29.61 14.45 -18.94
N LEU A 348 28.74 15.15 -19.65
CA LEU A 348 28.52 15.00 -21.08
C LEU A 348 29.04 16.23 -21.80
N ALA A 349 29.73 16.02 -22.93
CA ALA A 349 30.16 17.09 -23.82
C ALA A 349 29.88 16.75 -25.29
N THR A 350 29.53 17.76 -26.09
CA THR A 350 29.40 17.59 -27.55
C THR A 350 30.74 17.68 -28.26
N GLN A 351 30.84 17.05 -29.43
CA GLN A 351 32.06 17.09 -30.25
C GLN A 351 32.43 18.52 -30.68
N ASP A 352 31.42 19.37 -30.92
CA ASP A 352 31.60 20.79 -31.23
C ASP A 352 31.80 21.68 -30.00
N ARG A 353 31.80 21.09 -28.79
CA ARG A 353 31.92 21.73 -27.47
C ARG A 353 30.89 22.82 -27.17
N LYS A 354 29.82 22.95 -27.97
CA LYS A 354 28.75 23.93 -27.72
C LYS A 354 27.91 23.59 -26.50
N HIS A 355 27.79 22.30 -26.19
CA HIS A 355 27.08 21.82 -25.01
C HIS A 355 28.03 21.03 -24.12
N VAL A 356 28.17 21.47 -22.88
CA VAL A 356 28.90 20.76 -21.82
C VAL A 356 27.99 20.77 -20.59
N SER A 357 27.67 19.58 -20.07
CA SER A 357 26.84 19.46 -18.88
C SER A 357 27.64 19.81 -17.62
N LYS A 358 26.92 20.05 -16.51
CA LYS A 358 27.55 20.06 -15.18
C LYS A 358 28.22 18.70 -14.92
N VAL A 359 29.26 18.72 -14.10
CA VAL A 359 29.92 17.50 -13.60
C VAL A 359 29.07 16.88 -12.50
N THR A 360 28.95 15.56 -12.46
CA THR A 360 28.26 14.85 -11.38
C THR A 360 28.97 15.02 -10.06
N ALA A 361 28.24 14.88 -8.96
CA ALA A 361 28.83 14.78 -7.63
C ALA A 361 29.90 13.66 -7.62
N PRO A 362 31.06 13.90 -6.99
CA PRO A 362 32.14 12.92 -6.96
C PRO A 362 31.75 11.71 -6.13
N ILE A 363 32.09 10.52 -6.63
CA ILE A 363 31.91 9.25 -5.94
C ILE A 363 33.29 8.69 -5.61
N TYR A 364 33.59 8.59 -4.32
CA TYR A 364 34.78 7.90 -3.83
C TYR A 364 34.54 6.39 -3.86
N ALA A 365 35.59 5.64 -4.20
CA ALA A 365 35.64 4.19 -4.08
C ALA A 365 37.05 3.71 -3.72
N ASN A 366 37.15 2.62 -2.94
CA ASN A 366 38.40 1.90 -2.71
C ASN A 366 38.30 0.43 -3.08
N ILE A 367 39.45 -0.25 -3.19
CA ILE A 367 39.53 -1.67 -3.59
C ILE A 367 38.82 -2.63 -2.62
N ASN A 368 38.48 -2.19 -1.41
CA ASN A 368 37.75 -2.98 -0.43
C ASN A 368 36.22 -2.88 -0.63
N GLY A 369 35.76 -2.19 -1.68
CA GLY A 369 34.34 -2.05 -2.00
C GLY A 369 33.62 -0.92 -1.25
N GLU A 370 34.34 -0.11 -0.45
CA GLU A 370 33.75 1.07 0.18
C GLU A 370 33.43 2.11 -0.90
N THR A 371 32.19 2.62 -0.91
CA THR A 371 31.76 3.65 -1.85
C THR A 371 30.85 4.67 -1.18
N TYR A 372 31.09 5.96 -1.43
CA TYR A 372 30.21 7.04 -0.97
C TYR A 372 30.37 8.31 -1.80
N ARG A 373 29.36 9.18 -1.73
CA ARG A 373 29.37 10.47 -2.41
C ARG A 373 30.11 11.51 -1.56
N LEU A 374 31.05 12.21 -2.17
CA LEU A 374 31.71 13.36 -1.54
C LEU A 374 30.79 14.57 -1.55
N ASN A 375 30.76 15.31 -0.45
CA ASN A 375 29.99 16.55 -0.33
C ASN A 375 30.75 17.73 -0.95
N ALA A 376 31.02 17.63 -2.25
CA ALA A 376 31.72 18.65 -3.02
C ALA A 376 30.98 18.91 -4.33
N THR A 377 30.86 20.19 -4.66
CA THR A 377 30.35 20.66 -5.95
C THR A 377 31.47 21.33 -6.71
N PHE A 378 31.76 20.84 -7.91
CA PHE A 378 32.67 21.54 -8.82
C PHE A 378 32.06 22.91 -9.17
N SER A 379 32.74 23.98 -8.77
CA SER A 379 32.31 25.36 -9.04
C SER A 379 32.43 25.71 -10.53
N GLN A 380 33.30 25.01 -11.26
CA GLN A 380 33.47 25.07 -12.70
C GLN A 380 33.80 23.67 -13.23
N THR A 381 33.45 23.37 -14.49
CA THR A 381 34.05 22.21 -15.17
C THR A 381 35.57 22.37 -15.11
N PRO A 382 36.35 21.35 -14.73
CA PRO A 382 37.81 21.43 -14.54
C PRO A 382 38.64 21.91 -15.75
N ASP A 383 38.00 22.29 -16.86
CA ASP A 383 38.60 22.61 -18.16
C ASP A 383 38.03 23.89 -18.81
N ARG A 384 37.51 24.85 -18.03
CA ARG A 384 37.03 26.10 -18.62
C ARG A 384 38.10 27.18 -18.70
#